data_AF-A0A847XWP9-F1
#
_entry.id   AF-A0A847XWP9-F1
#
_cell.length_a   1.000
_cell.length_b   1.000
_cell.length_c   1.000
_cell.angle_alpha   90.00
_cell.angle_beta   90.00
_cell.angle_gamma   90.00
#
_symmetry.space_group_name_H-M   'P 1'
#
loop_
_entity.id
_entity.type
_entity.pdbx_description
1 polymer ?
#
loop_
_entity_poly.entity_id
_entity_poly.type
_entity_poly.pdbx_seq_one_letter_code
_entity_poly.pdbx_strand_id
1 'polypeptide(L)' 'MNLGTPELLIILVIVILLFGVGRISKISGELGKSIRTFRDNLSGKADASTDEKTDSDDQSKKS' A
#
# COMPACT_ATOMS: atom_id res chain seq x y z
N MET A 1 5.41 -22.19 20.46
CA MET A 1 4.83 -20.83 20.48
C MET A 1 4.61 -20.46 19.03
N ASN A 2 3.44 -20.79 18.48
CA ASN A 2 3.15 -20.51 17.08
C ASN A 2 2.53 -19.14 17.04
N LEU A 3 3.19 -18.19 16.37
CA LEU A 3 2.58 -16.94 15.99
C LEU A 3 1.45 -17.29 15.01
N GLY A 4 0.24 -17.41 15.54
CA GLY A 4 -0.94 -17.70 14.75
C GLY A 4 -1.32 -16.49 13.92
N THR A 5 -2.26 -16.73 13.01
CA THR A 5 -2.94 -15.67 12.28
C THR A 5 -3.53 -14.57 13.19
N PRO A 6 -4.11 -14.83 14.38
CA PRO A 6 -4.62 -13.76 15.24
C PRO A 6 -3.51 -12.90 15.86
N GLU A 7 -2.38 -13.47 16.28
CA GLU A 7 -1.26 -12.71 16.85
C GLU A 7 -0.63 -11.76 15.82
N LEU A 8 -0.46 -12.23 14.57
CA LEU A 8 0.04 -11.37 13.48
C LEU A 8 -0.91 -10.22 13.17
N LEU A 9 -2.22 -10.44 13.26
CA LEU A 9 -3.22 -9.40 13.02
C LEU A 9 -3.15 -8.29 14.10
N ILE A 10 -3.00 -8.68 15.37
CA ILE A 10 -2.81 -7.71 16.47
C ILE A 10 -1.54 -6.88 16.26
N ILE A 11 -0.42 -7.52 15.89
CA ILE A 11 0.84 -6.81 15.61
C ILE A 11 0.65 -5.83 14.43
N LEU A 12 -0.02 -6.26 13.36
CA LEU A 12 -0.30 -5.41 12.20
C LEU A 12 -1.10 -4.16 12.58
N VAL A 13 -2.12 -4.31 13.42
CA VAL A 13 -2.91 -3.17 13.92
C VAL A 13 -2.03 -2.18 14.70
N ILE A 14 -1.16 -2.67 15.59
CA ILE A 14 -0.24 -1.82 16.35
C ILE A 14 0.70 -1.06 15.41
N VAL A 15 1.27 -1.73 14.40
CA VAL A 15 2.13 -1.09 13.39
C VAL A 15 1.35 0.02 12.64
N ILE A 16 0.12 -0.25 12.23
CA ILE A 16 -0.72 0.75 11.56
C ILE A 16 -1.01 1.96 12.47
N LEU A 17 -1.22 1.75 13.77
CA LEU A 17 -1.41 2.85 14.72
C LEU A 17 -0.14 3.69 14.93
N LEU A 18 1.04 3.07 14.97
CA LEU A 18 2.31 3.77 15.14
C LEU A 18 2.70 4.61 13.92
N PHE A 19 2.57 4.04 12.73
CA PHE A 19 2.95 4.71 11.48
C PHE A 19 1.82 5.54 10.87
N GLY A 20 0.57 5.25 11.24
CA GLY A 20 -0.64 5.84 10.68
C GLY A 20 -1.00 5.28 9.30
N VAL A 21 -2.29 5.26 8.99
CA VAL A 21 -2.82 4.78 7.70
C VAL A 21 -2.32 5.60 6.51
N GLY A 22 -2.16 6.92 6.68
CA GLY A 22 -1.73 7.81 5.59
C GLY A 22 -0.30 7.55 5.10
N ARG A 23 0.63 7.24 6.01
CA ARG A 23 2.02 6.93 5.65
C ARG A 23 2.12 5.56 4.97
N ILE A 24 1.42 4.57 5.50
CA ILE A 24 1.38 3.21 4.94
C ILE A 24 0.74 3.23 3.54
N SER A 25 -0.39 3.91 3.34
CA SER A 25 -1.06 4.00 2.02
C SER A 25 -0.21 4.72 0.96
N LYS A 26 0.53 5.76 1.36
CA LYS A 26 1.44 6.46 0.44
C LYS A 26 2.56 5.54 -0.05
N ILE A 27 3.20 4.83 0.88
CA ILE A 27 4.32 3.92 0.58
C ILE A 27 3.82 2.68 -0.18
N SER A 28 2.68 2.12 0.21
CA SER A 28 2.11 0.93 -0.45
C SER A 28 1.61 1.22 -1.86
N GLY A 29 1.14 2.45 -2.13
CA GLY A 29 0.80 2.89 -3.48
C GLY A 29 2.02 2.89 -4.42
N GLU A 30 3.15 3.43 -3.97
CA GLU A 30 4.40 3.45 -4.73
C GLU A 30 4.99 2.03 -4.90
N LEU A 31 5.08 1.26 -3.81
CA LEU A 31 5.55 -0.13 -3.83
C LEU A 31 4.64 -1.04 -4.67
N GLY A 32 3.33 -0.83 -4.62
CA GLY A 32 2.34 -1.60 -5.37
C GLY A 32 2.44 -1.37 -6.88
N LYS A 33 2.77 -0.14 -7.31
CA LYS A 33 3.10 0.14 -8.71
C LYS A 33 4.36 -0.61 -9.14
N SER A 34 5.44 -0.52 -8.36
CA SER A 34 6.69 -1.26 -8.66
C SER A 34 6.50 -2.78 -8.69
N ILE A 35 5.76 -3.36 -7.75
CA ILE A 35 5.53 -4.81 -7.72
C ILE A 35 4.66 -5.25 -8.89
N ARG A 36 3.69 -4.42 -9.31
CA ARG A 36 2.83 -4.68 -10.46
C ARG A 36 3.64 -4.68 -11.74
N THR A 37 4.45 -3.63 -11.96
CA THR A 37 5.38 -3.58 -13.09
C THR A 37 6.32 -4.77 -13.08
N PHE A 38 6.90 -5.14 -11.93
CA PHE A 38 7.77 -6.31 -11.82
C PHE A 38 7.05 -7.62 -12.21
N ARG A 39 5.84 -7.84 -11.70
CA ARG A 39 5.01 -9.00 -12.05
C ARG A 39 4.66 -9.04 -13.53
N ASP A 40 4.29 -7.91 -14.10
CA ASP A 40 3.84 -7.83 -15.49
C ASP A 40 5.00 -8.09 -16.47
N ASN A 41 6.22 -7.62 -16.11
CA ASN A 41 7.46 -7.98 -16.81
C ASN A 41 7.76 -9.48 -16.72
N LEU A 42 7.65 -10.08 -15.53
CA LEU A 42 7.85 -11.54 -15.36
C LEU A 42 6.82 -12.38 -16.10
N SER A 43 5.60 -11.85 -16.27
CA SER A 43 4.51 -12.55 -16.94
C SER A 43 4.52 -12.38 -18.47
N GLY A 44 5.55 -11.70 -19.02
CA GLY A 44 5.68 -11.44 -20.46
C GLY A 44 4.59 -10.53 -21.03
N LYS A 45 3.81 -9.87 -20.17
CA LYS A 45 2.75 -8.95 -20.55
C LYS A 45 3.33 -7.54 -20.54
N ALA A 46 4.16 -7.24 -21.54
CA ALA A 46 4.48 -5.86 -21.86
C ALA A 46 3.18 -5.16 -22.28
N ASP A 47 2.99 -3.92 -21.84
CA ASP A 47 1.81 -3.07 -22.03
C ASP A 47 0.60 -3.34 -21.11
N ALA A 48 0.64 -2.65 -19.97
CA ALA A 48 -0.54 -2.00 -19.39
C ALA A 48 -0.09 -0.70 -18.72
N SER A 49 -0.49 0.41 -19.34
CA SER A 49 -0.09 1.79 -19.06
C SER A 49 -0.21 2.20 -17.59
N THR A 50 0.78 3.00 -17.17
CA THR A 50 0.77 3.94 -16.06
C THR A 50 -0.48 4.81 -16.11
N ASP A 51 -1.39 4.68 -15.13
CA ASP A 51 -2.39 5.72 -14.83
C ASP A 51 -1.97 6.39 -13.51
N GLU A 52 -1.48 7.62 -13.65
CA GLU A 52 -1.20 8.52 -12.55
C GLU A 52 -2.50 9.16 -12.06
N LYS A 53 -3.01 8.67 -10.92
CA LYS A 53 -3.82 9.49 -10.02
C LYS A 53 -3.30 9.34 -8.60
N THR A 54 -2.27 10.12 -8.31
CA THR A 54 -1.97 10.52 -6.94
C THR A 54 -2.66 11.86 -6.75
N ASP A 55 -3.93 11.85 -6.33
CA ASP A 55 -4.51 13.03 -5.70
C ASP A 55 -4.73 12.69 -4.24
N SER A 56 -3.89 13.30 -3.41
CA SER A 56 -4.01 13.27 -1.97
C SER A 56 -5.17 14.18 -1.61
N ASP A 57 -6.34 13.60 -1.38
CA ASP A 57 -7.47 14.30 -0.76
C ASP A 57 -7.17 14.45 0.74
N ASP A 58 -6.29 15.40 1.06
CA ASP A 58 -6.15 16.05 2.37
C ASP A 58 -6.48 17.53 2.20
N GLN A 59 -7.74 17.83 1.87
CA GLN A 59 -8.38 19.10 2.21
C GLN A 59 -9.83 18.87 2.65
N SER A 60 -10.02 18.49 3.92
CA SER A 60 -11.24 18.84 4.67
C SER A 60 -10.91 19.55 5.99
N LYS A 61 -9.99 20.51 5.93
CA LYS A 61 -10.09 21.73 6.75
C LYS A 61 -10.80 22.80 5.92
N LYS A 62 -12.15 22.87 6.00
CA LYS A 62 -12.92 24.13 6.01
C LYS A 62 -14.43 23.83 6.06
N SER A 63 -15.01 23.91 7.25
CA SER A 63 -16.26 24.63 7.56
C SER A 63 -16.38 24.74 9.07
#